data_AF-A0A6G3T2G3-F1
#
_entry.id   AF-A0A6G3T2G3-F1
#
_cell.length_a   1.000
_cell.length_b   1.000
_cell.length_c   1.000
_cell.angle_alpha   90.00
_cell.angle_beta   90.00
_cell.angle_gamma   90.00
#
_symmetry.space_group_name_H-M   'P 1'
#
loop_
_entity.id
_entity.type
_entity.pdbx_description
1 polymer ?
#
loop_
_entity_poly.entity_id
_entity_poly.type
_entity_poly.pdbx_seq_one_letter_code
_entity_poly.pdbx_strand_id
1 'polypeptide(L)'
;SGTTTVDLWPPRARPAATVTVGNTDDWLTAIAAGRGSGVSTASTATLHPHTGVAYVPLDDAPGVPVLLVRRDAPGHPALPELAALAREIVARGAPH
;
A
#
# COMPACT_ATOMS: atom_id res chain seq x y z
N SER A 1 -5.26 -8.57 -5.40
CA SER A 1 -4.30 -8.91 -4.33
C SER A 1 -3.87 -7.64 -3.63
N GLY A 2 -3.84 -7.61 -2.30
CA GLY A 2 -3.47 -6.44 -1.50
C GLY A 2 -2.68 -6.85 -0.25
N THR A 3 -2.12 -5.88 0.45
CA THR A 3 -1.34 -6.10 1.69
C THR A 3 -2.21 -6.19 2.94
N THR A 4 -3.49 -5.80 2.84
CA THR A 4 -4.42 -5.76 3.97
C THR A 4 -5.17 -7.09 4.09
N THR A 5 -4.98 -7.78 5.22
CA THR A 5 -5.66 -9.05 5.53
C THR A 5 -6.25 -8.99 6.94
N VAL A 6 -7.25 -9.83 7.23
CA VAL A 6 -7.89 -9.89 8.57
C VAL A 6 -6.87 -10.20 9.68
N ASP A 7 -5.78 -10.89 9.34
CA ASP A 7 -4.72 -11.23 10.29
C ASP A 7 -3.90 -10.03 10.77
N LEU A 8 -4.02 -8.87 10.14
CA LEU A 8 -3.44 -7.62 10.63
C LEU A 8 -4.11 -7.11 11.92
N TRP A 9 -5.32 -7.59 12.22
CA TRP A 9 -6.02 -7.24 13.45
C TRP A 9 -5.78 -8.29 14.55
N PRO A 10 -5.55 -7.86 15.80
CA PRO A 10 -5.57 -8.75 16.95
C PRO A 10 -6.87 -9.57 16.97
N PRO A 11 -6.86 -10.86 17.37
CA PRO A 11 -8.04 -11.72 17.28
C PRO A 11 -9.32 -11.13 17.90
N ARG A 12 -9.21 -10.35 18.97
CA ARG A 12 -10.33 -9.71 19.68
C ARG A 12 -10.86 -8.43 19.02
N ALA A 13 -10.15 -7.91 18.03
CA ALA A 13 -10.45 -6.67 17.33
C ALA A 13 -10.59 -6.88 15.81
N ARG A 14 -10.72 -8.13 15.35
CA ARG A 14 -10.91 -8.45 13.94
C ARG A 14 -12.26 -7.93 13.44
N PRO A 15 -12.31 -7.44 12.18
CA PRO A 15 -13.58 -7.12 11.53
C PRO A 15 -14.50 -8.33 11.51
N ALA A 16 -15.79 -8.13 11.80
CA ALA A 16 -16.79 -9.20 11.77
C ALA A 16 -17.10 -9.69 10.35
N ALA A 17 -16.84 -8.86 9.35
CA ALA A 17 -17.04 -9.16 7.94
C ALA A 17 -16.03 -8.40 7.07
N THR A 18 -15.81 -8.90 5.87
CA THR A 18 -14.96 -8.27 4.85
C THR A 18 -15.72 -8.12 3.54
N VAL A 19 -15.43 -7.06 2.78
CA VAL A 19 -15.97 -6.85 1.44
C VAL A 19 -14.87 -7.16 0.42
N THR A 20 -15.14 -8.08 -0.49
CA THR A 20 -14.24 -8.36 -1.62
C THR A 20 -14.50 -7.36 -2.75
N VAL A 21 -13.42 -6.83 -3.32
CA VAL A 21 -13.42 -5.79 -4.36
C VAL A 21 -12.39 -6.14 -5.44
N GLY A 22 -12.63 -5.70 -6.68
CA GLY A 22 -11.80 -6.08 -7.83
C GLY A 22 -10.46 -5.35 -7.89
N ASN A 23 -10.43 -4.08 -7.47
CA ASN A 23 -9.25 -3.22 -7.50
C ASN A 23 -9.37 -2.08 -6.46
N THR A 24 -8.38 -1.19 -6.42
CA THR A 24 -8.31 -0.06 -5.48
C THR A 24 -9.42 0.98 -5.72
N ASP A 25 -9.83 1.25 -6.95
CA ASP A 25 -10.84 2.28 -7.24
C ASP A 25 -12.24 1.79 -6.83
N ASP A 26 -12.57 0.52 -7.09
CA ASP A 26 -13.79 -0.14 -6.61
C ASP A 26 -13.86 -0.12 -5.07
N TRP A 27 -12.72 -0.36 -4.43
CA TRP A 27 -12.57 -0.31 -2.98
C TRP A 27 -12.85 1.09 -2.42
N LEU A 28 -12.26 2.14 -3.01
CA LEU A 28 -12.50 3.53 -2.62
C LEU A 28 -13.96 3.94 -2.84
N THR A 29 -14.55 3.51 -3.96
CA THR A 29 -15.97 3.74 -4.24
C THR A 29 -16.86 3.09 -3.18
N ALA A 30 -16.55 1.86 -2.76
CA ALA A 30 -17.30 1.18 -1.71
C ALA A 30 -17.19 1.90 -0.35
N ILE A 31 -16.01 2.43 0.00
CA ILE A 31 -15.82 3.25 1.21
C ILE A 31 -16.62 4.54 1.12
N ALA A 32 -16.54 5.26 -0.01
CA ALA A 32 -17.30 6.49 -0.23
C ALA A 32 -18.83 6.28 -0.18
N ALA A 33 -19.30 5.09 -0.57
CA ALA A 33 -20.69 4.67 -0.45
C ALA A 33 -21.08 4.22 0.98
N GLY A 34 -20.19 4.36 1.97
CA GLY A 34 -20.45 4.00 3.36
C GLY A 34 -20.50 2.49 3.63
N ARG A 35 -19.96 1.66 2.74
CA ARG A 35 -20.03 0.19 2.87
C ARG A 35 -18.97 -0.39 3.82
N GLY A 36 -18.09 0.45 4.35
CA GLY A 36 -17.08 0.07 5.33
C GLY A 36 -15.90 1.03 5.35
N SER A 37 -14.88 0.65 6.12
CA SER A 37 -13.57 1.30 6.14
C SER A 37 -12.51 0.30 5.67
N GLY A 38 -11.30 0.80 5.42
CA GLY A 38 -10.16 -0.09 5.23
C GLY A 38 -8.84 0.60 5.49
N VAL A 39 -7.78 -0.19 5.46
CA VAL A 39 -6.41 0.25 5.71
C VAL A 39 -5.61 0.00 4.44
N SER A 40 -4.77 0.96 4.06
CA SER A 40 -3.85 0.85 2.93
C SER A 40 -2.53 1.56 3.26
N THR A 41 -1.57 1.50 2.35
CA THR A 41 -0.34 2.30 2.43
C THR A 41 -0.65 3.78 2.18
N ALA A 42 0.19 4.66 2.72
CA ALA A 42 0.07 6.11 2.51
C ALA A 42 0.07 6.50 1.02
N SER A 43 0.75 5.72 0.17
CA SER A 43 0.78 5.92 -1.28
C SER A 43 -0.59 5.87 -1.95
N THR A 44 -1.58 5.16 -1.37
CA THR A 44 -2.92 5.11 -1.95
C THR A 44 -3.58 6.48 -1.96
N ALA A 45 -3.41 7.28 -0.89
CA ALA A 45 -3.98 8.62 -0.82
C ALA A 45 -3.40 9.55 -1.91
N THR A 46 -2.13 9.35 -2.27
CA THR A 46 -1.45 10.14 -3.30
C THR A 46 -1.71 9.65 -4.73
N LEU A 47 -1.80 8.33 -4.93
CA LEU A 47 -1.91 7.71 -6.25
C LEU A 47 -3.36 7.54 -6.71
N HIS A 48 -4.29 7.36 -5.76
CA HIS A 48 -5.71 7.15 -6.00
C HIS A 48 -6.55 8.11 -5.12
N PRO A 49 -6.37 9.44 -5.24
CA PRO A 49 -7.16 10.39 -4.47
C PRO A 49 -8.65 10.25 -4.81
N HIS A 50 -9.51 10.26 -3.78
CA HIS A 50 -10.95 10.15 -3.96
C HIS A 50 -11.67 11.10 -3.01
N THR A 51 -12.46 12.03 -3.54
CA THR A 51 -13.08 13.13 -2.77
C THR A 51 -14.09 12.65 -1.73
N GLY A 52 -14.74 11.50 -1.97
CA GLY A 52 -15.67 10.88 -1.03
C GLY A 52 -15.01 10.06 0.09
N VAL A 53 -13.67 10.05 0.19
CA VAL A 53 -12.93 9.26 1.18
C VAL A 53 -12.07 10.18 2.04
N ALA A 54 -12.19 10.05 3.36
CA ALA A 54 -11.29 10.67 4.31
C ALA A 54 -10.09 9.74 4.57
N TYR A 55 -8.87 10.27 4.40
CA TYR A 55 -7.63 9.55 4.70
C TYR A 55 -7.12 9.94 6.08
N VAL A 56 -6.97 8.96 6.97
CA VAL A 56 -6.52 9.16 8.36
C VAL A 56 -5.20 8.41 8.56
N PRO A 57 -4.11 9.08 8.99
CA PRO A 57 -2.85 8.42 9.34
C PRO A 57 -3.03 7.42 10.48
N LEU A 58 -2.27 6.33 10.44
CA LEU A 58 -2.18 5.35 11.53
C LEU A 58 -0.77 5.42 12.14
N ASP A 59 -0.68 5.87 13.39
CA ASP A 59 0.61 6.13 14.05
C ASP A 59 1.25 4.89 14.67
N ASP A 60 0.45 3.87 15.01
CA ASP A 60 0.86 2.63 15.68
C ASP A 60 0.91 1.42 14.73
N ALA A 61 0.79 1.64 13.43
CA ALA A 61 0.86 0.60 12.43
C ALA A 61 2.31 0.29 12.01
N PRO A 62 2.70 -0.99 11.83
CA PRO A 62 4.00 -1.32 11.29
C PRO A 62 4.13 -0.82 9.84
N GLY A 63 5.33 -0.36 9.47
CA GLY A 63 5.61 0.08 8.11
C GLY A 63 5.46 -1.05 7.08
N VAL A 64 5.00 -0.70 5.88
CA VAL A 64 4.87 -1.65 4.76
C VAL A 64 6.13 -1.55 3.88
N PRO A 65 7.02 -2.57 3.89
CA PRO A 65 8.28 -2.50 3.16
C PRO A 65 8.05 -2.61 1.64
N VAL A 66 8.82 -1.83 0.89
CA VAL A 66 8.92 -1.94 -0.58
C VAL A 66 10.25 -2.60 -0.91
N LEU A 67 10.19 -3.74 -1.62
CA LEU A 67 11.38 -4.52 -1.97
C LEU A 67 11.63 -4.45 -3.48
N LEU A 68 12.87 -4.15 -3.87
CA LEU A 68 13.33 -4.30 -5.25
C LEU A 68 13.93 -5.70 -5.41
N VAL A 69 13.28 -6.55 -6.20
CA VAL A 69 13.69 -7.94 -6.43
C VAL A 69 14.11 -8.12 -7.87
N ARG A 70 15.19 -8.88 -8.09
CA ARG A 70 15.64 -9.30 -9.41
C ARG A 70 15.86 -10.82 -9.44
N ARG A 71 15.79 -11.41 -10.64
CA ARG A 71 16.19 -12.80 -10.84
C ARG A 71 17.69 -12.95 -10.62
N ASP A 72 18.09 -14.06 -10.03
CA ASP A 72 19.49 -14.47 -9.92
C ASP A 72 19.92 -15.19 -11.22
N ALA A 73 20.10 -14.41 -12.27
CA ALA A 73 20.55 -14.85 -13.59
C ALA A 73 21.28 -13.68 -14.28
N PRO A 74 22.08 -13.94 -15.35
CA PRO A 74 22.66 -12.86 -16.15
C PRO A 74 21.55 -11.92 -16.63
N GLY A 75 21.59 -10.69 -16.13
CA GLY A 75 20.64 -9.64 -16.47
C GLY A 75 21.30 -8.58 -17.34
N HIS A 76 20.52 -7.60 -17.77
CA HIS A 76 21.03 -6.46 -18.52
C HIS A 76 22.15 -5.75 -17.73
N PRO A 77 23.28 -5.35 -18.35
CA PRO A 77 24.42 -4.74 -17.65
C PRO A 77 24.05 -3.46 -16.89
N ALA A 78 22.96 -2.78 -17.28
CA ALA A 78 22.46 -1.58 -16.61
C ALA A 78 21.64 -1.84 -15.33
N LEU A 79 21.39 -3.09 -14.92
CA LEU A 79 20.63 -3.38 -13.70
C LEU A 79 21.21 -2.78 -12.42
N PRO A 80 22.55 -2.76 -12.20
CA PRO A 80 23.13 -2.08 -11.04
C PRO A 80 22.84 -0.57 -11.04
N GLU A 81 22.94 0.08 -12.21
CA GLU A 81 22.65 1.53 -12.36
C GLU A 81 21.17 1.83 -12.10
N LEU A 82 20.26 1.04 -12.65
CA LEU A 82 18.83 1.16 -12.39
C LEU A 82 18.51 1.00 -10.90
N ALA A 83 19.12 0.01 -10.24
CA ALA A 83 18.92 -0.23 -8.82
C ALA A 83 19.50 0.88 -7.94
N ALA A 84 20.61 1.51 -8.36
CA ALA A 84 21.16 2.68 -7.69
C ALA A 84 20.23 3.90 -7.82
N LEU A 85 19.76 4.18 -9.04
CA LEU A 85 18.83 5.28 -9.31
C LEU A 85 17.51 5.13 -8.55
N ALA A 86 16.93 3.93 -8.53
CA ALA A 86 15.70 3.65 -7.78
C ALA A 86 15.87 3.94 -6.28
N ARG A 87 17.01 3.54 -5.68
CA ARG A 87 17.31 3.83 -4.27
C ARG A 87 17.49 5.32 -4.01
N GLU A 88 18.15 6.03 -4.91
CA GLU A 88 18.35 7.48 -4.81
C GLU A 88 17.01 8.23 -4.81
N ILE A 89 16.11 7.90 -5.75
CA ILE A 89 14.78 8.51 -5.84
C ILE A 89 13.97 8.27 -4.56
N VAL A 90 13.98 7.04 -4.05
CA VAL A 90 13.26 6.68 -2.82
C VAL A 90 13.84 7.41 -1.60
N ALA A 91 15.17 7.50 -1.50
CA ALA A 91 15.83 8.22 -0.40
C ALA A 91 15.52 9.72 -0.42
N ARG A 92 15.38 10.33 -1.60
CA ARG A 92 14.97 11.74 -1.76
C ARG A 92 13.50 12.01 -1.39
N GLY A 93 12.64 11.01 -1.55
CA GLY A 93 11.20 11.11 -1.26
C GLY A 93 10.82 10.70 0.17
N ALA A 94 11.74 10.15 0.96
CA ALA A 94 11.48 9.82 2.35
C ALA A 94 11.42 11.11 3.19
N PRO A 95 10.34 11.37 3.94
CA PRO A 95 10.35 12.47 4.91
C PRO A 95 11.44 12.22 5.97
N HIS A 96 12.11 13.29 6.39
CA HIS A 96 13.12 13.29 7.46
C HIS A 96 12.55 12.84 8.79
#